data_AF-A0A226EYI0-F1
#
_entry.id   AF-A0A226EYI0-F1
#
_cell.length_a   1.000
_cell.length_b   1.000
_cell.length_c   1.000
_cell.angle_alpha   90.00
_cell.angle_beta   90.00
_cell.angle_gamma   90.00
#
_symmetry.space_group_name_H-M   'P 1'
#
loop_
_entity.id
_entity.type
_entity.pdbx_description
1 polymer ?
#
loop_
_entity_poly.entity_id
_entity_poly.type
_entity_poly.pdbx_seq_one_letter_code
_entity_poly.pdbx_strand_id
1 'polypeptide(L)'
;MIKLIPFVLGNIALLIQQYADHYQQEDLSKSLTELGLDLGLPRIRNFDFIIVGGGTAGCLMAARLSERYRVLLLEKGGTPVPLTQNLYFTKNVSDHPAITSYYPSLPQEQFNMENGGASAAYIPKMLGGSSSNGECTYNRGNPADYDYIANVTGDETWAYSHAIKHFKRIENYVGMLITEKERAEYYGVGGPLTVETVQDPILQSWFQAGRELGFNVSDPNGRQTEGFTPMGKTMRNGERESSYTAYLKGIESSRSSLLILRYCEVDMILINMGNVAYGVRYKRHGIPQIAHVTKEIIVSSGVISSPLLLMKSGIGPRTQLTKGGIPTKVDSIGVGQNLHNHGGVTLLFSVNNPKLELLPKVEKRAFEEDLGRYHDSIWRHGFFARVDFGPQAFIVSGRAKGEGEANHPDLQIIYRLKPLLGDGQLEIQLHVIITRMKSVGSVGFNSTSHFEGEEDDTKLAIIDDKLFTDSTDVDVLIEGKK
;
A
#
# COMPACT_ATOMS: atom_id res chain seq x y z
N MET A 1 24.08 10.83 32.08
CA MET A 1 22.96 10.14 31.40
C MET A 1 23.42 9.89 29.97
N ILE A 2 23.74 8.64 29.62
CA ILE A 2 24.13 8.26 28.25
C ILE A 2 22.98 8.68 27.34
N LYS A 3 23.28 9.45 26.29
CA LYS A 3 22.25 9.90 25.33
C LYS A 3 21.74 8.65 24.59
N LEU A 4 20.67 8.03 25.08
CA LEU A 4 20.07 6.83 24.48
C LEU A 4 19.42 7.16 23.13
N ILE A 5 19.05 8.42 22.89
CA ILE A 5 18.38 8.86 21.65
C ILE A 5 19.22 8.67 20.38
N PRO A 6 20.48 9.17 20.28
CA PRO A 6 21.36 8.82 19.16
C PRO A 6 21.60 7.32 19.01
N PHE A 7 21.61 6.58 20.12
CA PHE A 7 21.77 5.13 20.11
C PHE A 7 20.53 4.43 19.53
N VAL A 8 19.32 4.75 20.01
CA VAL A 8 18.06 4.19 19.50
C VAL A 8 17.88 4.56 18.04
N LEU A 9 17.95 5.84 17.68
CA LEU A 9 17.75 6.30 16.30
C LEU A 9 18.85 5.79 15.35
N GLY A 10 20.11 5.75 15.81
CA GLY A 10 21.24 5.27 15.03
C GLY A 10 21.24 3.75 14.79
N ASN A 11 20.51 2.98 15.60
CA ASN A 11 20.45 1.52 15.49
C ASN A 11 19.13 1.00 14.88
N ILE A 12 18.16 1.84 14.52
CA ILE A 12 16.87 1.38 13.95
C ILE A 12 17.07 0.43 12.75
N ALA A 13 17.97 0.78 11.82
CA ALA A 13 18.26 -0.07 10.67
C ALA A 13 18.81 -1.44 11.11
N LEU A 14 19.73 -1.46 12.07
CA LEU A 14 20.26 -2.71 12.62
C LEU A 14 19.18 -3.55 13.31
N LEU A 15 18.28 -2.92 14.08
CA LEU A 15 17.15 -3.61 14.70
C LEU A 15 16.22 -4.24 13.66
N ILE A 16 15.87 -3.51 12.59
CA ILE A 16 15.05 -4.04 11.50
C ILE A 16 15.74 -5.24 10.85
N GLN A 17 17.04 -5.12 10.54
CA GLN A 17 17.83 -6.22 9.99
C GLN A 17 17.83 -7.45 10.90
N GLN A 18 18.09 -7.27 12.20
CA GLN A 18 18.13 -8.37 13.18
C GLN A 18 16.79 -9.12 13.28
N TYR A 19 15.66 -8.40 13.31
CA TYR A 19 14.34 -9.05 13.31
C TYR A 19 14.06 -9.78 12.00
N ALA A 20 14.39 -9.17 10.86
CA ALA A 20 14.20 -9.78 9.55
C ALA A 20 15.02 -11.09 9.42
N ASP A 21 16.29 -11.05 9.80
CA ASP A 21 17.19 -12.21 9.80
C ASP A 21 16.69 -13.29 10.75
N HIS A 22 16.29 -12.91 11.97
CA HIS A 22 15.77 -13.85 12.97
C HIS A 22 14.53 -14.59 12.45
N TYR A 23 13.53 -13.87 11.91
CA TYR A 23 12.33 -14.48 11.35
C TYR A 23 12.62 -15.36 10.14
N GLN A 24 13.57 -14.96 9.29
CA GLN A 24 13.97 -15.76 8.15
C GLN A 24 14.63 -17.06 8.59
N GLN A 25 15.56 -17.01 9.54
CA GLN A 25 16.25 -18.20 10.07
C GLN A 25 15.29 -19.14 10.80
N GLU A 26 14.34 -18.60 11.56
CA GLU A 26 13.33 -19.41 12.24
C GLU A 26 12.42 -20.14 11.24
N ASP A 27 11.91 -19.45 10.21
CA ASP A 27 11.08 -20.08 9.17
C ASP A 27 11.90 -21.05 8.31
N LEU A 28 13.17 -20.74 8.01
CA LEU A 28 14.07 -21.63 7.29
C LEU A 28 14.31 -22.93 8.06
N SER A 29 14.59 -22.84 9.36
CA SER A 29 14.78 -24.02 10.21
C SER A 29 13.54 -24.92 10.22
N LYS A 30 12.35 -24.32 10.35
CA LYS A 30 11.06 -25.04 10.26
C LYS A 30 10.87 -25.67 8.87
N SER A 31 11.21 -24.93 7.80
CA SER A 31 11.10 -25.40 6.42
C SER A 31 12.02 -26.60 6.14
N LEU A 32 13.29 -26.53 6.58
CA LEU A 32 14.24 -27.63 6.45
C LEU A 32 13.82 -28.85 7.25
N THR A 33 13.21 -28.65 8.43
CA THR A 33 12.64 -29.75 9.22
C THR A 33 11.44 -30.38 8.51
N GLU A 34 10.55 -29.55 7.95
CA GLU A 34 9.35 -29.99 7.23
C GLU A 34 9.69 -30.75 5.93
N LEU A 35 10.71 -30.28 5.19
CA LEU A 35 11.10 -30.80 3.88
C LEU A 35 12.27 -31.80 3.94
N GLY A 36 12.90 -31.99 5.09
CA GLY A 36 14.10 -32.82 5.23
C GLY A 36 13.90 -34.29 4.84
N LEU A 37 12.65 -34.77 4.94
CA LEU A 37 12.27 -36.12 4.51
C LEU A 37 12.00 -36.24 3.01
N ASP A 38 11.86 -35.11 2.30
CA ASP A 38 11.47 -35.07 0.89
C ASP A 38 12.68 -35.24 -0.05
N LEU A 39 13.90 -35.48 0.47
CA LEU A 39 15.14 -35.69 -0.30
C LEU A 39 15.43 -34.60 -1.35
N GLY A 40 14.97 -33.37 -1.11
CA GLY A 40 15.09 -32.26 -2.06
C GLY A 40 14.11 -32.32 -3.24
N LEU A 41 13.14 -33.23 -3.21
CA LEU A 41 12.06 -33.33 -4.20
C LEU A 41 10.94 -32.32 -3.88
N PRO A 42 10.33 -31.69 -4.89
CA PRO A 42 9.18 -30.82 -4.68
C PRO A 42 7.99 -31.57 -4.06
N ARG A 43 7.41 -31.02 -2.98
CA ARG A 43 6.23 -31.61 -2.36
C ARG A 43 4.97 -31.13 -3.04
N ILE A 44 4.24 -32.04 -3.67
CA ILE A 44 2.95 -31.71 -4.31
C ILE A 44 1.86 -31.66 -3.24
N ARG A 45 1.22 -30.49 -3.09
CA ARG A 45 0.06 -30.29 -2.20
C ARG A 45 -1.12 -29.78 -2.99
N ASN A 46 -2.34 -30.21 -2.61
CA ASN A 46 -3.58 -29.75 -3.23
C ASN A 46 -4.33 -28.78 -2.30
N PHE A 47 -4.81 -27.68 -2.87
CA PHE A 47 -5.63 -26.67 -2.20
C PHE A 47 -6.85 -26.32 -3.05
N ASP A 48 -7.90 -25.80 -2.42
CA ASP A 48 -9.04 -25.27 -3.16
C ASP A 48 -8.70 -23.94 -3.82
N PHE A 49 -8.02 -23.07 -3.09
CA PHE A 49 -7.53 -21.79 -3.58
C PHE A 49 -6.06 -21.61 -3.26
N ILE A 50 -5.31 -21.04 -4.20
CA ILE A 50 -3.95 -20.56 -3.98
C ILE A 50 -3.94 -19.06 -4.20
N ILE A 51 -3.50 -18.30 -3.21
CA ILE A 51 -3.36 -16.85 -3.28
C ILE A 51 -1.88 -16.52 -3.35
N VAL A 52 -1.48 -15.80 -4.39
CA VAL A 52 -0.09 -15.38 -4.62
C VAL A 52 0.06 -13.92 -4.21
N GLY A 53 0.83 -13.67 -3.16
CA GLY A 53 1.01 -12.36 -2.55
C GLY A 53 0.12 -12.17 -1.33
N GLY A 54 0.74 -12.04 -0.15
CA GLY A 54 0.12 -11.74 1.13
C GLY A 54 -0.03 -10.25 1.40
N GLY A 55 -0.33 -9.45 0.38
CA GLY A 55 -0.57 -8.01 0.50
C GLY A 55 -1.96 -7.65 1.05
N THR A 56 -2.37 -6.40 0.87
CA THR A 56 -3.69 -5.88 1.32
C THR A 56 -4.85 -6.76 0.88
N ALA A 57 -4.96 -7.02 -0.43
CA ALA A 57 -6.03 -7.86 -0.98
C ALA A 57 -5.83 -9.35 -0.62
N GLY A 58 -4.60 -9.86 -0.70
CA GLY A 58 -4.29 -11.27 -0.45
C GLY A 58 -4.63 -11.72 0.97
N CYS A 59 -4.34 -10.90 1.99
CA CYS A 59 -4.72 -11.19 3.36
C CYS A 59 -6.24 -11.27 3.55
N LEU A 60 -6.99 -10.33 2.98
CA LEU A 60 -8.45 -10.32 3.04
C LEU A 60 -9.03 -11.57 2.39
N MET A 61 -8.59 -11.88 1.16
CA MET A 61 -9.07 -13.04 0.41
C MET A 61 -8.76 -14.34 1.14
N ALA A 62 -7.55 -14.48 1.69
CA ALA A 62 -7.15 -15.68 2.44
C ALA A 62 -8.01 -15.89 3.69
N ALA A 63 -8.25 -14.84 4.46
CA ALA A 63 -9.12 -14.91 5.64
C ALA A 63 -10.55 -15.30 5.29
N ARG A 64 -11.13 -14.71 4.24
CA ARG A 64 -12.52 -14.96 3.84
C ARG A 64 -12.72 -16.34 3.20
N LEU A 65 -11.85 -16.72 2.27
CA LEU A 65 -11.96 -18.02 1.60
C LEU A 65 -11.69 -19.19 2.56
N SER A 66 -10.76 -19.02 3.51
CA SER A 66 -10.45 -20.07 4.49
C SER A 66 -11.58 -20.34 5.49
N GLU A 67 -12.63 -19.52 5.53
CA GLU A 67 -13.86 -19.85 6.26
C GLU A 67 -14.56 -21.10 5.74
N ARG A 68 -14.36 -21.46 4.47
CA ARG A 68 -15.08 -22.57 3.80
C ARG A 68 -14.20 -23.50 2.98
N TYR A 69 -12.99 -23.08 2.64
CA TYR A 69 -12.13 -23.77 1.67
C TYR A 69 -10.72 -23.95 2.22
N ARG A 70 -9.99 -24.92 1.67
CA ARG A 70 -8.56 -25.09 1.94
C ARG A 70 -7.76 -24.08 1.12
N VAL A 71 -7.13 -23.13 1.80
CA VAL A 71 -6.42 -22.01 1.17
C VAL A 71 -4.93 -22.09 1.44
N LEU A 72 -4.13 -21.92 0.40
CA LEU A 72 -2.71 -21.64 0.49
C LEU A 72 -2.46 -20.17 0.19
N LEU A 73 -1.81 -19.45 1.11
CA LEU A 73 -1.29 -18.11 0.87
C LEU A 73 0.24 -18.17 0.76
N LEU A 74 0.78 -17.70 -0.37
CA LEU A 74 2.22 -17.63 -0.63
C LEU A 74 2.68 -16.18 -0.59
N GLU A 75 3.60 -15.85 0.32
CA GLU A 75 4.17 -14.51 0.46
C GLU A 75 5.70 -14.56 0.27
N LYS A 76 6.23 -13.70 -0.61
CA LYS A 76 7.67 -13.59 -0.89
C LYS A 76 8.45 -13.15 0.36
N GLY A 77 7.81 -12.35 1.19
CA GLY A 77 8.32 -11.81 2.43
C GLY A 77 8.12 -12.63 3.69
N GLY A 78 8.56 -12.03 4.80
CA GLY A 78 8.40 -12.56 6.15
C GLY A 78 7.22 -11.98 6.92
N THR A 79 7.22 -12.20 8.24
CA THR A 79 6.35 -11.48 9.18
C THR A 79 6.79 -10.02 9.30
N PRO A 80 5.88 -9.04 9.38
CA PRO A 80 6.24 -7.66 9.69
C PRO A 80 7.06 -7.56 10.98
N VAL A 81 8.19 -6.84 10.93
CA VAL A 81 9.03 -6.58 12.11
C VAL A 81 8.27 -5.69 13.11
N PRO A 82 8.56 -5.75 14.43
CA PRO A 82 7.80 -4.99 15.43
C PRO A 82 7.71 -3.48 15.17
N LEU A 83 8.76 -2.89 14.56
CA LEU A 83 8.78 -1.47 14.22
C LEU A 83 7.70 -1.06 13.22
N THR A 84 7.16 -2.00 12.43
CA THR A 84 6.05 -1.74 11.50
C THR A 84 4.79 -1.25 12.23
N GLN A 85 4.58 -1.67 13.49
CA GLN A 85 3.41 -1.26 14.27
C GLN A 85 3.46 0.21 14.72
N ASN A 86 4.66 0.77 14.87
CA ASN A 86 4.86 2.13 15.33
C ASN A 86 5.01 3.08 14.14
N LEU A 87 4.09 4.01 14.06
CA LEU A 87 3.89 4.91 12.93
C LEU A 87 5.03 5.94 12.77
N TYR A 88 5.73 6.26 13.85
CA TYR A 88 6.91 7.14 13.81
C TYR A 88 8.05 6.54 12.98
N PHE A 89 8.19 5.20 12.96
CA PHE A 89 9.26 4.52 12.22
C PHE A 89 8.87 4.16 10.78
N THR A 90 7.74 4.64 10.27
CA THR A 90 7.22 4.30 8.93
C THR A 90 8.26 4.51 7.83
N LYS A 91 9.00 5.64 7.84
CA LYS A 91 10.06 5.89 6.86
C LYS A 91 11.23 4.91 7.00
N ASN A 92 11.67 4.65 8.23
CA ASN A 92 12.76 3.70 8.48
C ASN A 92 12.40 2.28 8.01
N VAL A 93 11.14 1.88 8.17
CA VAL A 93 10.63 0.57 7.73
C VAL A 93 10.50 0.52 6.21
N SER A 94 9.95 1.57 5.60
CA SER A 94 9.65 1.61 4.16
C SER A 94 10.91 1.48 3.31
N ASP A 95 12.00 2.12 3.71
CA ASP A 95 13.22 2.20 2.89
C ASP A 95 14.19 1.01 3.15
N HIS A 96 13.88 0.11 4.10
CA HIS A 96 14.85 -0.89 4.56
C HIS A 96 14.96 -2.12 3.62
N PRO A 97 16.13 -2.41 3.04
CA PRO A 97 16.27 -3.42 1.98
C PRO A 97 16.03 -4.87 2.45
N ALA A 98 16.17 -5.15 3.75
CA ALA A 98 15.84 -6.47 4.31
C ALA A 98 14.36 -6.83 4.15
N ILE A 99 13.47 -5.84 4.07
CA ILE A 99 12.02 -6.02 4.13
C ILE A 99 11.25 -5.28 3.02
N THR A 100 11.97 -4.57 2.14
CA THR A 100 11.42 -3.86 0.99
C THR A 100 12.24 -4.19 -0.27
N SER A 101 11.55 -4.36 -1.39
CA SER A 101 12.12 -4.41 -2.74
C SER A 101 12.12 -3.02 -3.37
N TYR A 102 13.21 -2.69 -4.03
CA TYR A 102 13.39 -1.43 -4.76
C TYR A 102 13.21 -1.67 -6.26
N TYR A 103 12.27 -0.97 -6.89
CA TYR A 103 12.03 -1.03 -8.32
C TYR A 103 12.25 0.36 -8.93
N PRO A 104 13.36 0.59 -9.64
CA PRO A 104 13.59 1.86 -10.32
C PRO A 104 12.66 2.01 -11.53
N SER A 105 12.18 3.23 -11.77
CA SER A 105 11.55 3.59 -13.03
C SER A 105 12.59 3.91 -14.10
N LEU A 106 12.16 3.93 -15.36
CA LEU A 106 12.87 4.66 -16.40
C LEU A 106 12.92 6.15 -16.05
N PRO A 107 13.99 6.87 -16.44
CA PRO A 107 14.04 8.32 -16.28
C PRO A 107 12.85 8.99 -16.95
N GLN A 108 12.17 9.84 -16.19
CA GLN A 108 11.01 10.61 -16.64
C GLN A 108 11.46 11.97 -17.18
N GLU A 109 10.87 12.45 -18.27
CA GLU A 109 11.27 13.71 -18.91
C GLU A 109 10.69 14.96 -18.23
N GLN A 110 9.58 14.79 -17.50
CA GLN A 110 8.81 15.91 -16.91
C GLN A 110 8.56 15.75 -15.40
N PHE A 111 9.18 14.75 -14.77
CA PHE A 111 9.02 14.47 -13.34
C PHE A 111 10.38 14.26 -12.66
N ASN A 112 10.53 14.77 -11.44
CA ASN A 112 11.74 14.63 -10.62
C ASN A 112 13.07 15.01 -11.34
N MET A 113 13.05 16.10 -12.11
CA MET A 113 14.19 16.53 -12.93
C MET A 113 15.43 16.91 -12.12
N GLU A 114 15.27 17.32 -10.86
CA GLU A 114 16.37 17.57 -9.93
C GLU A 114 17.21 16.31 -9.67
N ASN A 115 16.60 15.13 -9.82
CA ASN A 115 17.25 13.83 -9.67
C ASN A 115 17.37 13.10 -11.01
N GLY A 116 17.47 13.84 -12.11
CA GLY A 116 17.67 13.28 -13.46
C GLY A 116 16.49 12.47 -13.98
N GLY A 117 15.28 12.74 -13.51
CA GLY A 117 14.08 11.99 -13.91
C GLY A 117 13.88 10.68 -13.16
N ALA A 118 14.76 10.34 -12.21
CA ALA A 118 14.70 9.07 -11.51
C ALA A 118 13.49 9.00 -10.57
N SER A 119 12.68 7.95 -10.68
CA SER A 119 11.67 7.58 -9.68
C SER A 119 11.90 6.13 -9.26
N ALA A 120 11.28 5.73 -8.16
CA ALA A 120 11.32 4.35 -7.71
C ALA A 120 10.11 3.98 -6.87
N ALA A 121 9.68 2.72 -7.00
CA ALA A 121 8.70 2.11 -6.14
C ALA A 121 9.39 1.26 -5.06
N TYR A 122 9.01 1.51 -3.81
CA TYR A 122 9.45 0.77 -2.63
C TYR A 122 8.35 -0.19 -2.21
N ILE A 123 8.47 -1.46 -2.62
CA ILE A 123 7.42 -2.46 -2.42
C ILE A 123 7.79 -3.38 -1.26
N PRO A 124 7.03 -3.40 -0.14
CA PRO A 124 7.34 -4.27 0.98
C PRO A 124 7.23 -5.74 0.60
N LYS A 125 8.16 -6.53 1.12
CA LYS A 125 8.17 -8.00 1.10
C LYS A 125 7.92 -8.51 2.52
N MET A 126 6.65 -8.42 2.94
CA MET A 126 6.16 -8.96 4.21
C MET A 126 4.64 -9.16 4.16
N LEU A 127 4.09 -9.97 5.05
CA LEU A 127 2.63 -10.11 5.19
C LEU A 127 1.97 -8.74 5.47
N GLY A 128 0.83 -8.52 4.84
CA GLY A 128 0.12 -7.25 4.79
C GLY A 128 0.58 -6.32 3.66
N GLY A 129 1.73 -6.58 3.04
CA GLY A 129 2.28 -5.76 1.94
C GLY A 129 2.32 -4.27 2.32
N SER A 130 1.89 -3.41 1.40
CA SER A 130 1.91 -1.94 1.59
C SER A 130 1.06 -1.45 2.77
N SER A 131 0.09 -2.24 3.27
CA SER A 131 -0.62 -1.87 4.49
C SER A 131 0.23 -2.00 5.76
N SER A 132 1.30 -2.80 5.73
CA SER A 132 2.23 -3.01 6.85
C SER A 132 3.35 -1.95 6.93
N ASN A 133 3.54 -1.11 5.90
CA ASN A 133 4.56 -0.06 5.92
C ASN A 133 4.11 1.31 5.37
N GLY A 134 2.92 1.45 4.78
CA GLY A 134 2.42 2.73 4.25
C GLY A 134 2.04 3.74 5.33
N GLU A 135 1.32 4.79 4.98
CA GLU A 135 1.04 5.92 5.89
C GLU A 135 -0.27 5.76 6.68
N CYS A 136 -0.90 4.59 6.56
CA CYS A 136 -2.21 4.26 7.14
C CYS A 136 -3.35 5.16 6.71
N THR A 137 -3.18 6.04 5.72
CA THR A 137 -4.23 6.94 5.26
C THR A 137 -5.44 6.13 4.78
N TYR A 138 -6.63 6.52 5.24
CA TYR A 138 -7.88 5.86 4.89
C TYR A 138 -8.78 6.80 4.10
N ASN A 139 -8.66 6.69 2.77
CA ASN A 139 -9.53 7.33 1.80
C ASN A 139 -10.18 6.27 0.91
N ARG A 140 -11.47 6.42 0.63
CA ARG A 140 -12.22 5.71 -0.40
C ARG A 140 -12.17 6.53 -1.69
N GLY A 141 -12.40 5.87 -2.83
CA GLY A 141 -12.56 6.57 -4.11
C GLY A 141 -13.91 7.30 -4.19
N ASN A 142 -14.05 8.17 -5.17
CA ASN A 142 -15.30 8.88 -5.41
C ASN A 142 -16.34 7.88 -5.95
N PRO A 143 -17.64 8.01 -5.62
CA PRO A 143 -18.68 7.16 -6.22
C PRO A 143 -18.59 7.03 -7.75
N ALA A 144 -18.22 8.12 -8.44
CA ALA A 144 -18.06 8.13 -9.89
C ALA A 144 -16.96 7.18 -10.40
N ASP A 145 -15.93 6.90 -9.61
CA ASP A 145 -14.86 5.96 -10.00
C ASP A 145 -15.42 4.54 -10.11
N TYR A 146 -16.25 4.13 -9.16
CA TYR A 146 -16.88 2.80 -9.11
C TYR A 146 -17.95 2.66 -10.19
N ASP A 147 -18.77 3.70 -10.38
CA ASP A 147 -19.78 3.72 -11.44
C ASP A 147 -19.13 3.72 -12.84
N TYR A 148 -17.97 4.38 -12.99
CA TYR A 148 -17.15 4.29 -14.20
C TYR A 148 -16.69 2.85 -14.45
N ILE A 149 -16.14 2.16 -13.43
CA ILE A 149 -15.74 0.75 -13.54
C ILE A 149 -16.93 -0.12 -13.96
N ALA A 150 -18.09 0.06 -13.33
CA ALA A 150 -19.30 -0.68 -13.71
C ALA A 150 -19.68 -0.47 -15.17
N ASN A 151 -19.66 0.78 -15.63
CA ASN A 151 -19.99 1.12 -17.01
C ASN A 151 -19.00 0.53 -18.03
N VAL A 152 -17.69 0.64 -17.80
CA VAL A 152 -16.70 0.15 -18.78
C VAL A 152 -16.58 -1.37 -18.80
N THR A 153 -16.95 -2.05 -17.70
CA THR A 153 -16.96 -3.52 -17.62
C THR A 153 -18.31 -4.13 -18.00
N GLY A 154 -19.39 -3.34 -18.00
CA GLY A 154 -20.76 -3.83 -18.13
C GLY A 154 -21.24 -4.63 -16.92
N ASP A 155 -20.58 -4.47 -15.76
CA ASP A 155 -20.87 -5.22 -14.53
C ASP A 155 -21.27 -4.27 -13.39
N GLU A 156 -22.58 -4.17 -13.19
CA GLU A 156 -23.22 -3.36 -12.13
C GLU A 156 -22.77 -3.71 -10.71
N THR A 157 -22.16 -4.89 -10.49
CA THR A 157 -21.64 -5.25 -9.17
C THR A 157 -20.46 -4.37 -8.73
N TRP A 158 -19.84 -3.65 -9.67
CA TRP A 158 -18.82 -2.64 -9.39
C TRP A 158 -19.37 -1.27 -9.02
N ALA A 159 -20.65 -0.97 -9.28
CA ALA A 159 -21.22 0.34 -9.03
C ALA A 159 -21.10 0.72 -7.54
N TYR A 160 -21.02 2.01 -7.22
CA TYR A 160 -20.77 2.47 -5.86
C TYR A 160 -21.83 1.95 -4.86
N SER A 161 -23.08 1.80 -5.31
CA SER A 161 -24.18 1.23 -4.53
C SER A 161 -23.93 -0.20 -4.02
N HIS A 162 -23.05 -0.94 -4.70
CA HIS A 162 -22.53 -2.24 -4.27
C HIS A 162 -21.23 -2.11 -3.49
N ALA A 163 -20.28 -1.30 -3.97
CA ALA A 163 -18.98 -1.09 -3.33
C ALA A 163 -19.12 -0.61 -1.87
N ILE A 164 -20.04 0.31 -1.58
CA ILE A 164 -20.27 0.83 -0.22
C ILE A 164 -20.63 -0.27 0.79
N LYS A 165 -21.30 -1.34 0.37
CA LYS A 165 -21.63 -2.48 1.23
C LYS A 165 -20.37 -3.25 1.64
N HIS A 166 -19.36 -3.29 0.77
CA HIS A 166 -18.07 -3.92 1.06
C HIS A 166 -17.22 -3.04 1.98
N PHE A 167 -17.15 -1.72 1.75
CA PHE A 167 -16.47 -0.78 2.65
C PHE A 167 -17.02 -0.88 4.07
N LYS A 168 -18.36 -0.82 4.22
CA LYS A 168 -19.01 -0.95 5.52
C LYS A 168 -18.81 -2.31 6.18
N ARG A 169 -18.51 -3.37 5.43
CA ARG A 169 -18.27 -4.70 5.99
C ARG A 169 -16.85 -4.85 6.55
N ILE A 170 -15.88 -4.16 5.94
CA ILE A 170 -14.47 -4.27 6.37
C ILE A 170 -14.16 -3.35 7.54
N GLU A 171 -14.92 -2.28 7.71
CA GLU A 171 -14.66 -1.23 8.70
C GLU A 171 -15.23 -1.50 10.09
N ASN A 172 -14.44 -1.12 11.08
CA ASN A 172 -14.89 -0.72 12.40
C ASN A 172 -14.55 0.76 12.59
N TYR A 173 -15.44 1.64 12.17
CA TYR A 173 -15.19 3.09 12.21
C TYR A 173 -15.44 3.67 13.61
N VAL A 174 -14.38 4.20 14.22
CA VAL A 174 -14.41 4.85 15.55
C VAL A 174 -13.90 6.30 15.48
N GLY A 175 -13.83 6.86 14.27
CA GLY A 175 -13.38 8.22 14.01
C GLY A 175 -14.44 9.32 14.24
N MET A 176 -14.05 10.54 13.89
CA MET A 176 -14.87 11.76 13.96
C MET A 176 -15.85 11.80 12.78
N LEU A 177 -17.14 11.94 13.09
CA LEU A 177 -18.17 12.18 12.09
C LEU A 177 -18.48 13.67 11.98
N ILE A 178 -18.89 14.14 10.80
CA ILE A 178 -19.44 15.49 10.67
C ILE A 178 -20.87 15.50 11.21
N THR A 179 -21.66 14.45 10.95
CA THR A 179 -22.97 14.24 11.57
C THR A 179 -23.20 12.77 11.95
N GLU A 180 -24.02 12.50 12.97
CA GLU A 180 -24.37 11.12 13.34
C GLU A 180 -25.15 10.37 12.23
N LYS A 181 -25.81 11.10 11.32
CA LYS A 181 -26.47 10.49 10.15
C LYS A 181 -25.46 9.83 9.21
N GLU A 182 -24.28 10.43 9.04
CA GLU A 182 -23.21 9.90 8.18
C GLU A 182 -22.70 8.54 8.64
N ARG A 183 -22.73 8.25 9.95
CA ARG A 183 -22.33 6.95 10.50
C ARG A 183 -23.08 5.82 9.81
N ALA A 184 -24.41 5.89 9.86
CA ALA A 184 -25.27 4.82 9.37
C ALA A 184 -25.28 4.76 7.84
N GLU A 185 -25.10 5.89 7.17
CA GLU A 185 -25.08 5.98 5.73
C GLU A 185 -23.77 5.39 5.16
N TYR A 186 -22.62 5.89 5.63
CA TYR A 186 -21.34 5.67 4.97
C TYR A 186 -20.44 4.65 5.66
N TYR A 187 -20.52 4.45 6.97
CA TYR A 187 -19.49 3.70 7.70
C TYR A 187 -19.96 2.34 8.23
N GLY A 188 -18.98 1.44 8.33
CA GLY A 188 -19.10 0.15 8.98
C GLY A 188 -18.82 0.20 10.48
N VAL A 189 -19.41 -0.75 11.21
CA VAL A 189 -19.08 -1.03 12.61
C VAL A 189 -18.85 -2.52 12.78
N GLY A 190 -17.86 -2.90 13.60
CA GLY A 190 -17.57 -4.31 13.89
C GLY A 190 -16.82 -5.08 12.79
N GLY A 191 -16.40 -4.41 11.70
CA GLY A 191 -15.47 -4.99 10.74
C GLY A 191 -14.06 -5.21 11.32
N PRO A 192 -13.22 -6.00 10.65
CA PRO A 192 -11.87 -6.32 11.13
C PRO A 192 -10.91 -5.12 11.13
N LEU A 193 -11.13 -4.12 10.28
CA LEU A 193 -10.24 -2.97 10.12
C LEU A 193 -10.80 -1.75 10.86
N THR A 194 -10.20 -1.38 11.98
CA THR A 194 -10.47 -0.14 12.69
C THR A 194 -9.95 1.05 11.92
N VAL A 195 -10.84 2.03 11.77
CA VAL A 195 -10.54 3.31 11.17
C VAL A 195 -10.81 4.39 12.21
N GLU A 196 -9.79 5.17 12.52
CA GLU A 196 -9.83 6.29 13.48
C GLU A 196 -9.58 7.62 12.74
N THR A 197 -9.93 8.74 13.36
CA THR A 197 -9.63 10.07 12.80
C THR A 197 -8.53 10.73 13.60
N VAL A 198 -7.51 11.26 12.91
CA VAL A 198 -6.45 11.99 13.59
C VAL A 198 -6.92 13.40 13.93
N GLN A 199 -6.88 13.72 15.23
CA GLN A 199 -7.20 15.05 15.75
C GLN A 199 -5.92 15.85 15.95
N ASP A 200 -5.32 16.29 14.85
CA ASP A 200 -4.14 17.14 14.92
C ASP A 200 -4.50 18.56 15.40
N PRO A 201 -3.62 19.21 16.19
CA PRO A 201 -3.87 20.58 16.66
C PRO A 201 -4.14 21.59 15.52
N ILE A 202 -3.57 21.38 14.33
CA ILE A 202 -3.79 22.22 13.14
C ILE A 202 -5.21 22.11 12.56
N LEU A 203 -5.98 21.08 12.93
CA LEU A 203 -7.24 20.74 12.27
C LEU A 203 -8.28 21.88 12.29
N GLN A 204 -8.37 22.63 13.39
CA GLN A 204 -9.30 23.76 13.47
C GLN A 204 -8.89 24.91 12.55
N SER A 205 -7.60 25.20 12.47
CA SER A 205 -7.06 26.19 11.53
C SER A 205 -7.23 25.75 10.08
N TRP A 206 -7.08 24.45 9.81
CA TRP A 206 -7.34 23.86 8.49
C TRP A 206 -8.80 24.09 8.06
N PHE A 207 -9.76 23.79 8.93
CA PHE A 207 -11.17 24.05 8.65
C PHE A 207 -11.50 25.53 8.51
N GLN A 208 -10.84 26.39 9.29
CA GLN A 208 -11.02 27.83 9.17
C GLN A 208 -10.51 28.36 7.83
N ALA A 209 -9.34 27.90 7.38
CA ALA A 209 -8.80 28.23 6.06
C ALA A 209 -9.76 27.79 4.94
N GLY A 210 -10.32 26.58 5.04
CA GLY A 210 -11.34 26.11 4.11
C GLY A 210 -12.54 27.06 4.02
N ARG A 211 -13.09 27.47 5.17
CA ARG A 211 -14.23 28.42 5.22
C ARG A 211 -13.89 29.79 4.64
N GLU A 212 -12.70 30.31 4.91
CA GLU A 212 -12.23 31.60 4.36
C GLU A 212 -12.09 31.57 2.83
N LEU A 213 -11.75 30.40 2.28
CA LEU A 213 -11.71 30.15 0.84
C LEU A 213 -13.09 29.80 0.23
N GLY A 214 -14.15 29.75 1.05
CA GLY A 214 -15.51 29.43 0.61
C GLY A 214 -15.84 27.94 0.54
N PHE A 215 -14.97 27.06 1.06
CA PHE A 215 -15.21 25.62 1.12
C PHE A 215 -15.87 25.20 2.44
N ASN A 216 -16.64 24.11 2.37
CA ASN A 216 -17.21 23.46 3.54
C ASN A 216 -16.22 22.49 4.20
N VAL A 217 -16.51 22.17 5.47
CA VAL A 217 -15.93 20.99 6.12
C VAL A 217 -16.74 19.78 5.72
N SER A 218 -16.07 18.74 5.22
CA SER A 218 -16.71 17.56 4.61
C SER A 218 -16.14 16.25 5.14
N ASP A 219 -16.88 15.17 4.95
CA ASP A 219 -16.39 13.81 5.17
C ASP A 219 -15.58 13.32 3.94
N PRO A 220 -14.34 12.84 4.11
CA PRO A 220 -13.50 12.40 2.99
C PRO A 220 -13.94 11.07 2.36
N ASN A 221 -14.73 10.25 3.05
CA ASN A 221 -15.12 8.89 2.70
C ASN A 221 -16.63 8.70 2.50
N GLY A 222 -17.41 9.78 2.63
CA GLY A 222 -18.81 9.86 2.22
C GLY A 222 -18.93 9.88 0.69
N ARG A 223 -19.61 10.88 0.12
CA ARG A 223 -19.65 11.08 -1.33
C ARG A 223 -18.40 11.76 -1.92
N GLN A 224 -17.39 12.05 -1.09
CA GLN A 224 -16.14 12.72 -1.43
C GLN A 224 -16.35 13.95 -2.32
N THR A 225 -17.04 14.95 -1.76
CA THR A 225 -17.26 16.25 -2.43
C THR A 225 -16.10 17.20 -2.15
N GLU A 226 -16.03 18.28 -2.92
CA GLU A 226 -15.09 19.37 -2.68
C GLU A 226 -15.20 19.90 -1.23
N GLY A 227 -14.07 20.04 -0.55
CA GLY A 227 -14.06 20.48 0.85
C GLY A 227 -12.80 20.12 1.63
N PHE A 228 -12.72 20.71 2.82
CA PHE A 228 -11.63 20.49 3.77
C PHE A 228 -12.06 19.42 4.77
N THR A 229 -11.20 18.43 4.99
CA THR A 229 -11.57 17.19 5.68
C THR A 229 -10.49 16.79 6.68
N PRO A 230 -10.84 16.04 7.74
CA PRO A 230 -9.84 15.40 8.57
C PRO A 230 -9.18 14.22 7.81
N MET A 231 -8.16 13.61 8.43
CA MET A 231 -7.53 12.38 7.91
C MET A 231 -8.00 11.17 8.69
N GLY A 232 -8.64 10.22 7.99
CA GLY A 232 -8.88 8.88 8.50
C GLY A 232 -7.61 8.04 8.46
N LYS A 233 -7.41 7.17 9.45
CA LYS A 233 -6.29 6.22 9.47
C LYS A 233 -6.69 4.81 9.88
N THR A 234 -6.09 3.80 9.26
CA THR A 234 -6.19 2.39 9.66
C THR A 234 -5.29 2.13 10.86
N MET A 235 -5.84 2.38 12.05
CA MET A 235 -5.14 2.32 13.32
C MET A 235 -6.01 1.65 14.38
N ARG A 236 -5.37 1.03 15.36
CA ARG A 236 -6.04 0.53 16.56
C ARG A 236 -5.17 0.81 17.76
N ASN A 237 -5.71 1.54 18.74
CA ASN A 237 -5.04 1.85 20.00
C ASN A 237 -3.66 2.50 19.81
N GLY A 238 -3.53 3.37 18.80
CA GLY A 238 -2.29 4.08 18.47
C GLY A 238 -1.22 3.28 17.73
N GLU A 239 -1.52 2.04 17.33
CA GLU A 239 -0.68 1.26 16.41
C GLU A 239 -1.27 1.24 15.01
N ARG A 240 -0.40 0.99 14.02
CA ARG A 240 -0.82 0.58 12.67
C ARG A 240 -1.70 -0.65 12.73
N GLU A 241 -2.80 -0.63 11.98
CA GLU A 241 -3.57 -1.83 11.67
C GLU A 241 -3.47 -2.15 10.17
N SER A 242 -2.64 -3.15 9.86
CA SER A 242 -2.46 -3.66 8.49
C SER A 242 -3.49 -4.76 8.17
N SER A 243 -3.59 -5.14 6.90
CA SER A 243 -4.44 -6.28 6.52
C SER A 243 -3.97 -7.58 7.18
N TYR A 244 -2.67 -7.75 7.43
CA TYR A 244 -2.15 -8.92 8.16
C TYR A 244 -2.66 -8.94 9.61
N THR A 245 -2.52 -7.82 10.34
CA THR A 245 -2.95 -7.76 11.74
C THR A 245 -4.47 -7.87 11.88
N ALA A 246 -5.22 -7.26 10.95
CA ALA A 246 -6.68 -7.27 10.97
C ALA A 246 -7.29 -8.63 10.57
N TYR A 247 -6.71 -9.32 9.59
CA TYR A 247 -7.34 -10.52 8.99
C TYR A 247 -6.65 -11.84 9.33
N LEU A 248 -5.32 -11.87 9.48
CA LEU A 248 -4.57 -13.13 9.51
C LEU A 248 -3.92 -13.43 10.86
N LYS A 249 -3.32 -12.44 11.52
CA LYS A 249 -2.51 -12.64 12.74
C LYS A 249 -3.27 -13.40 13.84
N GLY A 250 -4.56 -13.11 14.03
CA GLY A 250 -5.38 -13.77 15.05
C GLY A 250 -5.84 -15.18 14.69
N ILE A 251 -5.76 -15.59 13.41
CA ILE A 251 -6.32 -16.86 12.93
C ILE A 251 -5.28 -17.82 12.36
N GLU A 252 -4.07 -17.37 12.06
CA GLU A 252 -3.07 -18.18 11.36
C GLU A 252 -2.65 -19.45 12.10
N SER A 253 -2.69 -19.44 13.44
CA SER A 253 -2.34 -20.59 14.29
C SER A 253 -3.52 -21.53 14.56
N SER A 254 -4.76 -21.08 14.34
CA SER A 254 -5.99 -21.79 14.74
C SER A 254 -6.86 -22.24 13.55
N ARG A 255 -6.75 -21.57 12.40
CA ARG A 255 -7.52 -21.87 11.18
C ARG A 255 -6.86 -23.01 10.39
N SER A 256 -7.26 -24.25 10.67
CA SER A 256 -6.71 -25.45 10.00
C SER A 256 -6.90 -25.50 8.48
N SER A 257 -7.87 -24.76 7.95
CA SER A 257 -8.14 -24.63 6.51
C SER A 257 -7.25 -23.59 5.81
N LEU A 258 -6.41 -22.86 6.54
CA LEU A 258 -5.50 -21.86 6.01
C LEU A 258 -4.04 -22.26 6.25
N LEU A 259 -3.26 -22.33 5.18
CA LEU A 259 -1.81 -22.44 5.26
C LEU A 259 -1.17 -21.15 4.71
N ILE A 260 -0.37 -20.49 5.54
CA ILE A 260 0.40 -19.31 5.14
C ILE A 260 1.88 -19.72 5.07
N LEU A 261 2.48 -19.61 3.88
CA LEU A 261 3.91 -19.84 3.70
C LEU A 261 4.60 -18.50 3.40
N ARG A 262 5.61 -18.20 4.21
CA ARG A 262 6.48 -17.02 4.09
C ARG A 262 7.71 -17.38 3.28
N TYR A 263 8.45 -16.36 2.83
CA TYR A 263 9.67 -16.51 2.06
C TYR A 263 9.49 -17.41 0.81
N CYS A 264 8.30 -17.31 0.20
CA CYS A 264 7.85 -18.08 -0.94
C CYS A 264 7.75 -17.18 -2.18
N GLU A 265 8.69 -17.35 -3.10
CA GLU A 265 8.70 -16.66 -4.38
C GLU A 265 8.02 -17.50 -5.45
N VAL A 266 6.85 -17.06 -5.92
CA VAL A 266 6.12 -17.71 -7.01
C VAL A 266 6.69 -17.22 -8.34
N ASP A 267 7.21 -18.14 -9.15
CA ASP A 267 7.85 -17.79 -10.42
C ASP A 267 6.99 -18.12 -11.64
N MET A 268 6.02 -19.03 -11.52
CA MET A 268 5.20 -19.49 -12.64
C MET A 268 3.84 -20.05 -12.19
N ILE A 269 2.79 -19.65 -12.91
CA ILE A 269 1.47 -20.29 -12.90
C ILE A 269 1.51 -21.45 -13.90
N LEU A 270 1.13 -22.63 -13.44
CA LEU A 270 1.09 -23.84 -14.24
C LEU A 270 -0.23 -23.90 -15.01
N ILE A 271 -0.14 -23.85 -16.34
CA ILE A 271 -1.28 -23.77 -17.26
C ILE A 271 -1.22 -24.94 -18.24
N ASN A 272 -2.29 -25.71 -18.33
CA ASN A 272 -2.37 -26.87 -19.23
C ASN A 272 -2.66 -26.43 -20.69
N MET A 273 -2.79 -27.41 -21.60
CA MET A 273 -3.05 -27.14 -23.02
C MET A 273 -4.44 -26.54 -23.31
N GLY A 274 -5.38 -26.68 -22.38
CA GLY A 274 -6.72 -26.09 -22.46
C GLY A 274 -6.82 -24.69 -21.82
N ASN A 275 -5.68 -24.05 -21.54
CA ASN A 275 -5.60 -22.75 -20.85
C ASN A 275 -6.23 -22.74 -19.45
N VAL A 276 -6.21 -23.88 -18.76
CA VAL A 276 -6.66 -23.99 -17.37
C VAL A 276 -5.44 -23.96 -16.45
N ALA A 277 -5.43 -22.99 -15.53
CA ALA A 277 -4.45 -22.92 -14.46
C ALA A 277 -4.72 -24.03 -13.43
N TYR A 278 -3.73 -24.87 -13.15
CA TYR A 278 -3.88 -26.05 -12.28
C TYR A 278 -2.91 -26.06 -11.10
N GLY A 279 -2.00 -25.09 -11.01
CA GLY A 279 -1.08 -24.97 -9.89
C GLY A 279 -0.12 -23.80 -10.05
N VAL A 280 0.81 -23.69 -9.11
CA VAL A 280 1.92 -22.75 -9.14
C VAL A 280 3.22 -23.46 -8.81
N ARG A 281 4.30 -23.02 -9.45
CA ARG A 281 5.67 -23.33 -9.06
C ARG A 281 6.23 -22.16 -8.27
N TYR A 282 6.89 -22.48 -7.16
CA TYR A 282 7.46 -21.48 -6.27
C TYR A 282 8.73 -21.99 -5.61
N LYS A 283 9.52 -21.07 -5.05
CA LYS A 283 10.72 -21.39 -4.25
C LYS A 283 10.48 -20.92 -2.82
N ARG A 284 10.59 -21.83 -1.84
CA ARG A 284 10.56 -21.47 -0.40
C ARG A 284 11.98 -21.48 0.13
N HIS A 285 12.51 -20.32 0.51
CA HIS A 285 13.95 -20.16 0.82
C HIS A 285 14.86 -20.73 -0.29
N GLY A 286 14.51 -20.52 -1.55
CA GLY A 286 15.25 -21.04 -2.71
C GLY A 286 14.99 -22.53 -3.03
N ILE A 287 14.30 -23.27 -2.16
CA ILE A 287 13.98 -24.69 -2.38
C ILE A 287 12.75 -24.80 -3.28
N PRO A 288 12.83 -25.44 -4.47
CA PRO A 288 11.71 -25.55 -5.41
C PRO A 288 10.55 -26.37 -4.86
N GLN A 289 9.32 -25.89 -5.06
CA GLN A 289 8.07 -26.51 -4.61
C GLN A 289 6.95 -26.33 -5.65
N ILE A 290 5.92 -27.17 -5.56
CA ILE A 290 4.75 -27.13 -6.45
C ILE A 290 3.47 -27.26 -5.61
N ALA A 291 2.51 -26.36 -5.82
CA ALA A 291 1.18 -26.48 -5.25
C ALA A 291 0.13 -26.54 -6.36
N HIS A 292 -0.80 -27.48 -6.27
CA HIS A 292 -1.91 -27.65 -7.20
C HIS A 292 -3.19 -27.08 -6.61
N VAL A 293 -4.08 -26.66 -7.51
CA VAL A 293 -5.37 -26.06 -7.17
C VAL A 293 -6.52 -26.89 -7.72
N THR A 294 -7.63 -26.96 -6.99
CA THR A 294 -8.88 -27.61 -7.45
C THR A 294 -9.92 -26.59 -7.93
N LYS A 295 -9.80 -25.32 -7.54
CA LYS A 295 -10.62 -24.20 -8.01
C LYS A 295 -9.74 -23.14 -8.69
N GLU A 296 -9.27 -22.15 -7.95
CA GLU A 296 -8.71 -20.93 -8.56
C GLU A 296 -7.37 -20.50 -7.94
N ILE A 297 -6.50 -19.97 -8.80
CA ILE A 297 -5.32 -19.22 -8.39
C ILE A 297 -5.65 -17.73 -8.46
N ILE A 298 -5.46 -17.03 -7.35
CA ILE A 298 -5.72 -15.59 -7.22
C ILE A 298 -4.37 -14.88 -7.15
N VAL A 299 -4.06 -14.08 -8.17
CA VAL A 299 -2.86 -13.24 -8.20
C VAL A 299 -3.12 -11.94 -7.47
N SER A 300 -2.37 -11.69 -6.40
CA SER A 300 -2.46 -10.52 -5.52
C SER A 300 -1.07 -9.97 -5.17
N SER A 301 -0.12 -10.09 -6.12
CA SER A 301 1.29 -9.70 -5.96
C SER A 301 1.54 -8.19 -6.12
N GLY A 302 0.49 -7.38 -6.27
CA GLY A 302 0.60 -5.94 -6.49
C GLY A 302 0.79 -5.55 -7.96
N VAL A 303 0.69 -4.25 -8.25
CA VAL A 303 0.59 -3.70 -9.62
C VAL A 303 1.85 -3.95 -10.47
N ILE A 304 3.03 -4.06 -9.85
CA ILE A 304 4.29 -4.34 -10.54
C ILE A 304 4.51 -5.84 -10.72
N SER A 305 4.43 -6.63 -9.66
CA SER A 305 4.81 -8.05 -9.72
C SER A 305 3.74 -8.96 -10.33
N SER A 306 2.46 -8.57 -10.31
CA SER A 306 1.38 -9.35 -10.95
C SER A 306 1.57 -9.49 -12.47
N PRO A 307 1.78 -8.41 -13.25
CA PRO A 307 2.02 -8.56 -14.69
C PRO A 307 3.32 -9.31 -15.00
N LEU A 308 4.37 -9.18 -14.19
CA LEU A 308 5.60 -9.97 -14.35
C LEU A 308 5.33 -11.46 -14.17
N LEU A 309 4.59 -11.87 -13.14
CA LEU A 309 4.19 -13.26 -12.93
C LEU A 309 3.35 -13.79 -14.09
N LEU A 310 2.37 -13.01 -14.58
CA LEU A 310 1.57 -13.39 -15.74
C LEU A 310 2.45 -13.61 -16.97
N MET A 311 3.38 -12.69 -17.24
CA MET A 311 4.31 -12.80 -18.37
C MET A 311 5.24 -14.01 -18.24
N LYS A 312 5.85 -14.24 -17.07
CA LYS A 312 6.66 -15.45 -16.78
C LYS A 312 5.86 -16.75 -16.96
N SER A 313 4.54 -16.69 -16.81
CA SER A 313 3.62 -17.82 -16.99
C SER A 313 3.09 -17.98 -18.43
N GLY A 314 3.54 -17.16 -19.37
CA GLY A 314 3.12 -17.19 -20.76
C GLY A 314 1.80 -16.47 -21.05
N ILE A 315 1.35 -15.59 -20.15
CA ILE A 315 0.19 -14.70 -20.34
C ILE A 315 0.69 -13.26 -20.50
N GLY A 316 0.62 -12.72 -21.72
CA GLY A 316 1.11 -11.38 -22.01
C GLY A 316 1.33 -11.15 -23.51
N PRO A 317 1.94 -10.03 -23.92
CA PRO A 317 2.16 -9.73 -25.33
C PRO A 317 3.06 -10.79 -25.99
N ARG A 318 2.56 -11.49 -27.00
CA ARG A 318 3.29 -12.60 -27.66
C ARG A 318 4.70 -12.24 -28.11
N THR A 319 4.89 -11.05 -28.68
CA THR A 319 6.20 -10.57 -29.16
C THR A 319 7.22 -10.50 -28.02
N GLN A 320 6.79 -9.97 -26.87
CA GLN A 320 7.61 -9.83 -25.66
C GLN A 320 7.91 -11.19 -25.02
N LEU A 321 6.93 -12.09 -24.98
CA LEU A 321 7.10 -13.46 -24.48
C LEU A 321 8.08 -14.26 -25.35
N THR A 322 7.94 -14.18 -26.68
CA THR A 322 8.81 -14.87 -27.64
C THR A 322 10.26 -14.40 -27.49
N LYS A 323 10.48 -13.09 -27.35
CA LYS A 323 11.82 -12.52 -27.10
C LYS A 323 12.45 -13.04 -25.80
N GLY A 324 11.61 -13.36 -24.81
CA GLY A 324 12.05 -13.88 -23.51
C GLY A 324 12.22 -15.39 -23.45
N GLY A 325 12.02 -16.10 -24.56
CA GLY A 325 12.02 -17.57 -24.60
C GLY A 325 10.83 -18.20 -23.86
N ILE A 326 9.76 -17.44 -23.62
CA ILE A 326 8.58 -17.90 -22.88
C ILE A 326 7.52 -18.37 -23.89
N PRO A 327 7.07 -19.65 -23.83
CA PRO A 327 5.97 -20.11 -24.65
C PRO A 327 4.69 -19.33 -24.36
N THR A 328 4.12 -18.68 -25.38
CA THR A 328 2.85 -17.97 -25.25
C THR A 328 1.70 -18.95 -25.05
N LYS A 329 1.02 -18.85 -23.89
CA LYS A 329 -0.23 -19.56 -23.58
C LYS A 329 -1.44 -18.73 -23.95
N VAL A 330 -1.42 -17.45 -23.55
CA VAL A 330 -2.46 -16.47 -23.84
C VAL A 330 -1.79 -15.19 -24.32
N ASP A 331 -2.13 -14.77 -25.54
CA ASP A 331 -1.66 -13.51 -26.10
C ASP A 331 -2.53 -12.38 -25.56
N SER A 332 -1.99 -11.62 -24.61
CA SER A 332 -2.72 -10.55 -23.93
C SER A 332 -1.89 -9.27 -23.93
N ILE A 333 -2.19 -8.39 -24.90
CA ILE A 333 -1.49 -7.12 -25.07
C ILE A 333 -1.68 -6.14 -23.90
N GLY A 334 -2.73 -6.34 -23.09
CA GLY A 334 -3.04 -5.47 -21.95
C GLY A 334 -2.21 -5.75 -20.69
N VAL A 335 -1.55 -6.91 -20.59
CA VAL A 335 -0.72 -7.23 -19.42
C VAL A 335 0.45 -6.25 -19.34
N GLY A 336 0.57 -5.59 -18.19
CA GLY A 336 1.58 -4.56 -17.95
C GLY A 336 1.26 -3.20 -18.58
N GLN A 337 0.12 -3.02 -19.23
CA GLN A 337 -0.31 -1.73 -19.78
C GLN A 337 -1.26 -1.02 -18.82
N ASN A 338 -1.60 0.24 -19.14
CA ASN A 338 -2.54 1.04 -18.38
C ASN A 338 -2.13 1.23 -16.91
N LEU A 339 -0.84 1.51 -16.67
CA LEU A 339 -0.35 1.87 -15.33
C LEU A 339 -0.79 3.31 -15.02
N HIS A 340 -1.53 3.48 -13.94
CA HIS A 340 -1.91 4.79 -13.41
C HIS A 340 -1.24 5.00 -12.06
N ASN A 341 -0.86 6.24 -11.78
CA ASN A 341 -0.28 6.64 -10.51
C ASN A 341 -0.73 8.07 -10.18
N HIS A 342 -0.56 8.48 -8.93
CA HIS A 342 -0.80 9.86 -8.52
C HIS A 342 0.49 10.66 -8.58
N GLY A 343 0.46 11.78 -9.29
CA GLY A 343 1.57 12.73 -9.43
C GLY A 343 1.27 14.00 -8.65
N GLY A 344 2.32 14.65 -8.14
CA GLY A 344 2.13 15.85 -7.33
C GLY A 344 3.42 16.62 -7.05
N VAL A 345 3.27 17.72 -6.32
CA VAL A 345 4.37 18.55 -5.85
C VAL A 345 4.28 18.75 -4.34
N THR A 346 5.43 18.90 -3.71
CA THR A 346 5.52 19.30 -2.30
C THR A 346 5.87 20.78 -2.24
N LEU A 347 5.02 21.57 -1.60
CA LEU A 347 5.27 22.98 -1.31
C LEU A 347 5.82 23.11 0.11
N LEU A 348 6.93 23.84 0.27
CA LEU A 348 7.61 24.03 1.55
C LEU A 348 7.37 25.46 2.06
N PHE A 349 6.96 25.60 3.31
CA PHE A 349 6.69 26.89 3.96
C PHE A 349 7.44 26.99 5.30
N SER A 350 8.13 28.11 5.49
CA SER A 350 8.79 28.44 6.76
C SER A 350 7.80 29.12 7.71
N VAL A 351 7.79 28.67 8.96
CA VAL A 351 6.95 29.28 10.01
C VAL A 351 7.75 30.29 10.82
N ASN A 352 7.32 31.56 10.78
CA ASN A 352 7.97 32.66 11.51
C ASN A 352 7.60 32.74 13.01
N ASN A 353 6.76 31.81 13.50
CA ASN A 353 6.38 31.71 14.90
C ASN A 353 6.83 30.37 15.52
N PRO A 354 7.94 30.32 16.27
CA PRO A 354 8.46 29.08 16.86
C PRO A 354 7.63 28.56 18.05
N LYS A 355 6.64 29.34 18.52
CA LYS A 355 5.71 28.94 19.60
C LYS A 355 4.39 28.38 19.06
N LEU A 356 4.32 28.05 17.77
CA LEU A 356 3.11 27.50 17.17
C LEU A 356 2.87 26.08 17.75
N GLU A 357 2.02 25.98 18.77
CA GLU A 357 1.58 24.71 19.38
C GLU A 357 0.76 23.82 18.42
N LEU A 358 0.51 24.30 17.20
CA LEU A 358 -0.26 23.61 16.18
C LEU A 358 0.50 22.44 15.52
N LEU A 359 1.81 22.32 15.77
CA LEU A 359 2.67 21.32 15.14
C LEU A 359 3.27 20.36 16.19
N PRO A 360 3.30 19.04 15.92
CA PRO A 360 3.81 18.06 16.88
C PRO A 360 5.33 18.22 17.06
N LYS A 361 5.75 18.75 18.21
CA LYS A 361 7.16 18.85 18.63
C LYS A 361 7.40 17.96 19.85
N VAL A 362 8.47 17.19 19.84
CA VAL A 362 9.00 16.54 21.05
C VAL A 362 10.37 17.13 21.37
N GLU A 363 10.49 17.63 22.59
CA GLU A 363 11.78 18.02 23.13
C GLU A 363 12.66 16.78 23.26
N LYS A 364 13.95 16.89 22.91
CA LYS A 364 14.88 15.75 22.99
C LYS A 364 14.86 15.08 24.37
N ARG A 365 14.78 15.86 25.46
CA ARG A 365 14.73 15.33 26.83
C ARG A 365 13.47 14.49 27.15
N ALA A 366 12.38 14.70 26.42
CA ALA A 366 11.11 14.01 26.63
C ALA A 366 10.96 12.76 25.75
N PHE A 367 11.87 12.52 24.80
CA PHE A 367 11.76 11.41 23.85
C PHE A 367 11.66 10.03 24.52
N GLU A 368 12.54 9.76 25.49
CA GLU A 368 12.55 8.48 26.21
C GLU A 368 11.28 8.31 27.06
N GLU A 369 10.84 9.39 27.70
CA GLU A 369 9.62 9.41 28.51
C GLU A 369 8.36 9.20 27.64
N ASP A 370 8.30 9.84 26.47
CA ASP A 370 7.22 9.64 25.49
C ASP A 370 7.23 8.25 24.89
N LEU A 371 8.41 7.66 24.67
CA LEU A 371 8.52 6.29 24.18
C LEU A 371 8.07 5.30 25.26
N GLY A 372 8.45 5.54 26.52
CA GLY A 372 7.95 4.80 27.67
C GLY A 372 6.43 4.88 27.78
N ARG A 373 5.85 6.09 27.76
CA ARG A 373 4.40 6.31 27.74
C ARG A 373 3.69 5.57 26.61
N TYR A 374 4.27 5.60 25.41
CA TYR A 374 3.71 4.90 24.26
C TYR A 374 3.65 3.38 24.47
N HIS A 375 4.64 2.79 25.15
CA HIS A 375 4.69 1.35 25.43
C HIS A 375 3.91 0.93 26.68
N ASP A 376 3.87 1.78 27.71
CA ASP A 376 3.25 1.47 29.00
C ASP A 376 1.72 1.62 28.97
N SER A 377 1.18 2.37 28.00
CA SER A 377 -0.25 2.54 27.82
C SER A 377 -0.85 1.48 26.89
N ILE A 378 -1.98 0.89 27.31
CA ILE A 378 -2.83 0.08 26.43
C ILE A 378 -3.37 0.92 25.27
N TRP A 379 -3.66 2.20 25.54
CA TRP A 379 -4.10 3.20 24.57
C TRP A 379 -2.90 4.04 24.19
N ARG A 380 -2.12 3.54 23.22
CA ARG A 380 -0.88 4.21 22.84
C ARG A 380 -1.21 5.59 22.28
N HIS A 381 -0.61 6.63 22.84
CA HIS A 381 -0.90 8.01 22.49
C HIS A 381 0.37 8.85 22.46
N GLY A 382 0.24 10.09 22.03
CA GLY A 382 1.35 11.03 21.97
C GLY A 382 2.16 10.89 20.68
N PHE A 383 3.42 11.33 20.74
CA PHE A 383 4.25 11.54 19.56
C PHE A 383 4.46 10.30 18.70
N PHE A 384 4.70 9.14 19.32
CA PHE A 384 4.97 7.87 18.61
C PHE A 384 3.72 7.22 17.98
N ALA A 385 2.53 7.70 18.31
CA ALA A 385 1.27 7.26 17.69
C ALA A 385 0.89 8.10 16.45
N ARG A 386 1.70 9.11 16.08
CA ARG A 386 1.40 10.00 14.94
C ARG A 386 2.11 9.54 13.67
N VAL A 387 1.49 9.84 12.52
CA VAL A 387 2.09 9.72 11.17
C VAL A 387 2.20 11.11 10.58
N ASP A 388 3.20 11.31 9.73
CA ASP A 388 3.51 12.53 8.99
C ASP A 388 2.35 13.10 8.12
N PHE A 389 1.23 12.39 7.96
CA PHE A 389 0.08 12.84 7.15
C PHE A 389 -1.04 13.38 8.05
N GLY A 390 -1.30 14.68 7.94
CA GLY A 390 -2.32 15.42 8.66
C GLY A 390 -3.59 15.62 7.83
N PRO A 391 -4.41 16.65 8.12
CA PRO A 391 -5.68 16.87 7.42
C PRO A 391 -5.49 17.17 5.93
N GLN A 392 -6.57 17.04 5.17
CA GLN A 392 -6.54 17.08 3.71
C GLN A 392 -7.72 17.86 3.13
N ALA A 393 -7.65 18.23 1.86
CA ALA A 393 -8.73 18.82 1.11
C ALA A 393 -8.85 18.13 -0.25
N PHE A 394 -10.08 18.00 -0.73
CA PHE A 394 -10.38 17.55 -2.08
C PHE A 394 -10.95 18.72 -2.85
N ILE A 395 -10.39 19.00 -4.03
CA ILE A 395 -10.75 20.15 -4.87
C ILE A 395 -11.04 19.66 -6.28
N VAL A 396 -12.02 20.28 -6.93
CA VAL A 396 -12.35 20.08 -8.33
C VAL A 396 -11.74 21.23 -9.13
N SER A 397 -10.82 20.90 -10.04
CA SER A 397 -10.17 21.86 -10.91
C SER A 397 -11.16 22.58 -11.83
N GLY A 398 -10.77 23.76 -12.32
CA GLY A 398 -11.52 24.51 -13.32
C GLY A 398 -11.73 23.71 -14.60
N ARG A 399 -10.79 22.83 -14.94
CA ARG A 399 -10.93 21.89 -16.05
C ARG A 399 -12.03 20.88 -15.79
N ALA A 400 -11.98 20.14 -14.68
CA ALA A 400 -13.00 19.15 -14.33
C ALA A 400 -14.39 19.79 -14.25
N LYS A 401 -14.49 21.01 -13.72
CA LYS A 401 -15.73 21.82 -13.76
C LYS A 401 -16.19 22.10 -15.20
N GLY A 402 -15.28 22.50 -16.09
CA GLY A 402 -15.57 22.75 -17.51
C GLY A 402 -15.98 21.50 -18.30
N GLU A 403 -15.51 20.32 -17.88
CA GLU A 403 -15.85 19.02 -18.46
C GLU A 403 -17.16 18.42 -17.91
N GLY A 404 -17.87 19.15 -17.03
CA GLY A 404 -19.13 18.72 -16.42
C GLY A 404 -18.94 17.79 -15.21
N GLU A 405 -17.74 17.66 -14.69
CA GLU A 405 -17.36 16.78 -13.57
C GLU A 405 -17.31 17.52 -12.23
N ALA A 406 -18.19 18.50 -12.02
CA ALA A 406 -18.16 19.41 -10.87
C ALA A 406 -18.29 18.75 -9.49
N ASN A 407 -18.66 17.47 -9.41
CA ASN A 407 -18.77 16.69 -8.17
C ASN A 407 -17.69 15.60 -8.04
N HIS A 408 -16.65 15.67 -8.88
CA HIS A 408 -15.61 14.66 -8.97
C HIS A 408 -14.24 15.30 -8.77
N PRO A 409 -13.78 15.46 -7.50
CA PRO A 409 -12.48 16.04 -7.22
C PRO A 409 -11.36 15.32 -7.97
N ASP A 410 -10.44 16.11 -8.54
CA ASP A 410 -9.24 15.66 -9.24
C ASP A 410 -7.96 16.16 -8.57
N LEU A 411 -8.08 17.01 -7.54
CA LEU A 411 -7.00 17.50 -6.71
C LEU A 411 -7.16 17.07 -5.25
N GLN A 412 -6.06 16.65 -4.64
CA GLN A 412 -5.95 16.42 -3.21
C GLN A 412 -4.81 17.26 -2.64
N ILE A 413 -5.10 18.05 -1.61
CA ILE A 413 -4.10 18.80 -0.87
C ILE A 413 -3.96 18.18 0.51
N ILE A 414 -2.75 17.77 0.89
CA ILE A 414 -2.49 17.16 2.19
C ILE A 414 -1.55 18.05 2.99
N TYR A 415 -1.95 18.38 4.21
CA TYR A 415 -1.08 19.03 5.17
C TYR A 415 -0.16 17.98 5.82
N ARG A 416 1.16 18.08 5.60
CA ARG A 416 2.13 17.18 6.22
C ARG A 416 2.53 17.71 7.59
N LEU A 417 2.46 16.85 8.59
CA LEU A 417 2.81 17.12 9.97
C LEU A 417 4.02 16.27 10.35
N LYS A 418 5.20 16.62 9.84
CA LYS A 418 6.43 15.92 10.23
C LYS A 418 6.76 16.26 11.69
N PRO A 419 6.72 15.30 12.63
CA PRO A 419 7.00 15.59 14.01
C PRO A 419 8.47 16.01 14.19
N LEU A 420 8.70 17.15 14.84
CA LEU A 420 10.05 17.66 15.05
C LEU A 420 10.67 17.10 16.32
N LEU A 421 11.93 16.64 16.21
CA LEU A 421 12.76 16.25 17.35
C LEU A 421 13.74 17.36 17.71
N GLY A 422 13.49 18.04 18.83
CA GLY A 422 14.32 19.17 19.30
C GLY A 422 14.12 20.45 18.49
N ASP A 423 15.14 21.30 18.43
CA ASP A 423 15.01 22.70 18.00
C ASP A 423 15.25 22.94 16.50
N GLY A 424 14.88 21.98 15.65
CA GLY A 424 14.89 22.18 14.21
C GLY A 424 13.95 23.30 13.78
N GLN A 425 14.25 23.97 12.64
CA GLN A 425 13.31 24.91 12.04
C GLN A 425 12.02 24.18 11.66
N LEU A 426 10.90 24.85 11.94
CA LEU A 426 9.57 24.37 11.66
C LEU A 426 9.23 24.64 10.20
N GLU A 427 9.13 23.56 9.44
CA GLU A 427 8.74 23.56 8.05
C GLU A 427 7.36 22.92 7.92
N ILE A 428 6.43 23.64 7.29
CA ILE A 428 5.14 23.10 6.88
C ILE A 428 5.30 22.61 5.45
N GLN A 429 4.78 21.41 5.17
CA GLN A 429 4.73 20.89 3.81
C GLN A 429 3.27 20.70 3.40
N LEU A 430 2.91 21.22 2.22
CA LEU A 430 1.64 20.90 1.57
C LEU A 430 1.93 20.02 0.36
N HIS A 431 1.35 18.83 0.33
CA HIS A 431 1.40 17.96 -0.84
C HIS A 431 0.19 18.26 -1.72
N VAL A 432 0.43 18.75 -2.94
CA VAL A 432 -0.62 18.93 -3.94
C VAL A 432 -0.53 17.77 -4.91
N ILE A 433 -1.57 16.95 -4.95
CA ILE A 433 -1.61 15.66 -5.66
C ILE A 433 -2.76 15.68 -6.66
N ILE A 434 -2.49 15.25 -7.88
CA ILE A 434 -3.52 14.96 -8.88
C ILE A 434 -4.00 13.53 -8.65
N THR A 435 -5.30 13.38 -8.45
CA THR A 435 -5.93 12.07 -8.17
C THR A 435 -6.50 11.41 -9.43
N ARG A 436 -6.65 12.17 -10.52
CA ARG A 436 -7.21 11.69 -11.79
C ARG A 436 -6.33 12.06 -12.98
N MET A 437 -5.06 11.66 -12.92
CA MET A 437 -4.09 11.91 -13.99
C MET A 437 -4.54 11.29 -15.32
N LYS A 438 -4.26 11.97 -16.42
CA LYS A 438 -4.47 11.48 -17.80
C LYS A 438 -3.25 10.77 -18.35
N SER A 439 -2.05 11.06 -17.84
CA SER A 439 -0.84 10.28 -18.10
C SER A 439 -1.02 8.81 -17.76
N VAL A 440 -0.65 7.93 -18.70
CA VAL A 440 -0.75 6.48 -18.56
C VAL A 440 0.59 5.82 -18.87
N GLY A 441 1.12 5.11 -17.89
CA GLY A 441 2.38 4.38 -17.98
C GLY A 441 2.23 2.89 -18.34
N SER A 442 3.32 2.15 -18.11
CA SER A 442 3.36 0.70 -18.24
C SER A 442 4.36 0.03 -17.28
N VAL A 443 4.11 -1.24 -16.97
CA VAL A 443 5.06 -2.18 -16.36
C VAL A 443 5.47 -3.19 -17.42
N GLY A 444 6.57 -2.88 -18.09
CA GLY A 444 7.23 -3.76 -19.03
C GLY A 444 8.02 -4.88 -18.36
N PHE A 445 8.51 -5.79 -19.20
CA PHE A 445 9.27 -6.98 -18.84
C PHE A 445 10.51 -7.06 -19.72
N ASN A 446 11.68 -7.15 -19.07
CA ASN A 446 12.96 -7.25 -19.73
C ASN A 446 13.18 -8.67 -20.26
N SER A 447 12.60 -8.93 -21.42
CA SER A 447 12.66 -10.24 -22.09
C SER A 447 14.09 -10.69 -22.37
N THR A 448 15.00 -9.77 -22.74
CA THR A 448 16.39 -10.13 -23.04
C THR A 448 17.06 -10.70 -21.78
N SER A 449 17.00 -9.99 -20.66
CA SER A 449 17.61 -10.45 -19.41
C SER A 449 16.95 -11.73 -18.88
N HIS A 450 15.64 -11.89 -19.05
CA HIS A 450 14.98 -13.16 -18.72
C HIS A 450 15.50 -14.32 -19.56
N PHE A 451 15.67 -14.13 -20.87
CA PHE A 451 16.23 -15.15 -21.76
C PHE A 451 17.67 -15.55 -21.37
N GLU A 452 18.43 -14.59 -20.84
CA GLU A 452 19.79 -14.79 -20.31
C GLU A 452 19.81 -15.46 -18.91
N GLY A 453 18.65 -15.72 -18.31
CA GLY A 453 18.51 -16.45 -17.05
C GLY A 453 18.34 -15.58 -15.80
N GLU A 454 18.09 -14.28 -15.93
CA GLU A 454 17.71 -13.45 -14.78
C GLU A 454 16.33 -13.85 -14.25
N GLU A 455 16.23 -14.03 -12.93
CA GLU A 455 15.00 -14.45 -12.25
C GLU A 455 14.46 -13.37 -11.29
N ASP A 456 15.27 -12.36 -10.93
CA ASP A 456 14.91 -11.30 -10.01
C ASP A 456 13.95 -10.30 -10.65
N ASP A 457 12.72 -10.27 -10.15
CA ASP A 457 11.66 -9.36 -10.60
C ASP A 457 12.09 -7.89 -10.58
N THR A 458 12.96 -7.47 -9.65
CA THR A 458 13.44 -6.08 -9.58
C THR A 458 14.33 -5.67 -10.75
N LYS A 459 14.93 -6.64 -11.44
CA LYS A 459 15.74 -6.43 -12.64
C LYS A 459 15.00 -6.74 -13.93
N LEU A 460 13.97 -7.58 -13.84
CA LEU A 460 13.09 -7.90 -14.96
C LEU A 460 12.02 -6.83 -15.20
N ALA A 461 11.61 -6.10 -14.17
CA ALA A 461 10.64 -5.02 -14.29
C ALA A 461 11.23 -3.84 -15.08
N ILE A 462 10.46 -3.34 -16.05
CA ILE A 462 10.71 -2.05 -16.71
C ILE A 462 9.53 -1.15 -16.39
N ILE A 463 9.68 -0.24 -15.42
CA ILE A 463 8.58 0.64 -15.01
C ILE A 463 8.72 1.96 -15.74
N ASP A 464 7.68 2.36 -16.46
CA ASP A 464 7.59 3.67 -17.09
C ASP A 464 6.28 4.33 -16.68
N ASP A 465 6.31 5.20 -15.68
CA ASP A 465 5.10 5.84 -15.16
C ASP A 465 4.51 6.89 -16.11
N LYS A 466 5.33 7.43 -17.02
CA LYS A 466 4.97 8.53 -17.94
C LYS A 466 4.31 9.71 -17.24
N LEU A 467 4.80 10.08 -16.07
CA LEU A 467 4.21 11.15 -15.28
C LEU A 467 4.32 12.49 -16.02
N PHE A 468 3.20 13.21 -16.08
CA PHE A 468 3.07 14.55 -16.68
C PHE A 468 3.29 14.63 -18.20
N THR A 469 3.34 13.50 -18.91
CA THR A 469 3.38 13.46 -20.39
C THR A 469 2.12 14.02 -21.04
N ASP A 470 0.98 13.98 -20.36
CA ASP A 470 -0.20 14.74 -20.77
C ASP A 470 -0.10 16.17 -20.21
N SER A 471 -0.08 17.17 -21.09
CA SER A 471 0.08 18.58 -20.68
C SER A 471 -1.04 19.06 -19.77
N THR A 472 -2.21 18.43 -19.84
CA THR A 472 -3.36 18.82 -19.04
C THR A 472 -3.25 18.40 -17.57
N ASP A 473 -2.40 17.42 -17.25
CA ASP A 473 -2.04 17.11 -15.85
C ASP A 473 -1.24 18.27 -15.24
N VAL A 474 -0.36 18.91 -16.02
CA VAL A 474 0.43 20.06 -15.56
C VAL A 474 -0.47 21.26 -15.28
N ASP A 475 -1.49 21.50 -16.10
CA ASP A 475 -2.44 22.59 -15.89
C ASP A 475 -3.20 22.45 -14.55
N VAL A 476 -3.69 21.23 -14.26
CA VAL A 476 -4.37 20.90 -13.00
C VAL A 476 -3.42 21.07 -11.81
N LEU A 477 -2.16 20.64 -11.94
CA LEU A 477 -1.15 20.83 -10.91
C LEU A 477 -0.86 22.31 -10.61
N ILE A 478 -0.74 23.13 -11.64
CA ILE A 478 -0.50 24.57 -11.51
C ILE A 478 -1.69 25.25 -10.84
N GLU A 479 -2.92 24.83 -11.17
CA GLU A 479 -4.12 25.29 -10.48
C GLU A 479 -4.09 24.92 -8.99
N GLY A 480 -3.87 23.64 -8.65
CA GLY A 480 -3.83 23.20 -7.25
C GLY A 480 -2.69 23.80 -6.42
N LYS A 481 -1.64 24.30 -7.06
CA LYS A 481 -0.54 25.03 -6.41
C LYS A 481 -0.92 26.47 -6.03
N LYS A 482 -1.78 27.12 -6.84
CA LYS A 482 -2.23 28.50 -6.60
C LYS A 482 -3.25 28.53 -5.47
#